data_AF-A0A8H4ENM3-F1
#
_entry.id   AF-A0A8H4ENM3-F1
#
_cell.length_a   1.000
_cell.length_b   1.000
_cell.length_c   1.000
_cell.angle_alpha   90.00
_cell.angle_beta   90.00
_cell.angle_gamma   90.00
#
_symmetry.space_group_name_H-M   'P 1'
#
loop_
_entity.id
_entity.type
_entity.pdbx_description
1 polymer ?
#
loop_
_entity_poly.entity_id
_entity_poly.type
_entity_poly.pdbx_seq_one_letter_code
_entity_poly.pdbx_strand_id
1 'polypeptide(L)'
;MNKILVFILFAMFPIVYANPDYADCLLYNINTSITNVTFTPDPPSPLGLPLLFNYSISGISPTTTSTSLFVEFFTENSNSPFDAHIIQVPSNVTELNLTDLYVSMPILTNSYLIMFALVDDSIGYINCVTFPHFSSSPSN
;
A
#
# COMPACT_ATOMS: atom_id res chain seq x y z
N MET A 1 30.02 -8.49 25.11
CA MET A 1 29.50 -7.79 23.91
C MET A 1 28.20 -8.48 23.51
N ASN A 2 27.08 -7.78 23.68
CA ASN A 2 25.74 -8.37 23.68
C ASN A 2 25.27 -8.67 22.24
N LYS A 3 25.36 -9.93 21.81
CA LYS A 3 25.04 -10.38 20.44
C LYS A 3 23.58 -10.09 20.02
N ILE A 4 22.72 -9.81 20.99
CA ILE A 4 21.30 -9.48 20.79
C ILE A 4 21.12 -8.08 20.18
N LEU A 5 22.05 -7.14 20.42
CA LEU A 5 21.91 -5.77 19.90
C LEU A 5 22.10 -5.69 18.37
N VAL A 6 22.87 -6.61 17.79
CA VAL A 6 23.16 -6.63 16.34
C VAL A 6 21.98 -7.17 15.53
N PHE A 7 21.20 -8.11 16.09
CA PHE A 7 19.99 -8.61 15.44
C PHE A 7 18.86 -7.58 15.42
N ILE A 8 18.77 -6.71 16.43
CA ILE A 8 17.75 -5.64 16.48
C ILE A 8 18.07 -4.53 15.47
N LEU A 9 19.35 -4.32 15.13
CA LEU A 9 19.74 -3.29 14.16
C LEU A 9 19.40 -3.64 12.70
N PHE A 10 19.25 -4.93 12.37
CA PHE A 10 18.80 -5.40 11.04
C PHE A 10 17.28 -5.46 10.89
N ALA A 11 16.52 -5.22 11.96
CA ALA A 11 15.06 -5.09 11.92
C ALA A 11 14.59 -3.65 11.61
N MET A 12 15.51 -2.70 11.40
CA MET A 12 15.20 -1.43 10.76
C MET A 12 15.02 -1.67 9.26
N PHE A 13 13.82 -2.11 8.92
CA PHE A 13 13.15 -2.10 7.63
C PHE A 13 14.05 -1.74 6.44
N PRO A 14 14.39 -2.69 5.57
CA PRO A 14 14.82 -2.32 4.24
C PRO A 14 13.57 -1.75 3.54
N ILE A 15 13.39 -0.43 3.63
CA ILE A 15 12.63 0.33 2.64
C ILE A 15 13.48 0.22 1.38
N VAL A 16 13.31 -0.87 0.63
CA VAL A 16 13.96 -1.04 -0.66
C VAL A 16 13.21 -0.13 -1.61
N TYR A 17 13.75 1.05 -1.88
CA TYR A 17 13.28 1.95 -2.92
C TYR A 17 13.54 1.31 -4.29
N ALA A 18 12.70 0.35 -4.68
CA ALA A 18 12.78 -0.31 -5.98
C ALA A 18 12.04 0.47 -7.08
N ASN A 19 11.15 1.40 -6.71
CA ASN A 19 10.35 2.20 -7.64
C ASN A 19 10.38 3.69 -7.24
N PRO A 20 10.49 4.64 -8.20
CA PRO A 20 10.54 6.07 -7.89
C PRO A 20 9.22 6.62 -7.33
N ASP A 21 8.12 5.92 -7.61
CA ASP A 21 6.76 6.42 -7.33
C ASP A 21 6.13 5.82 -6.07
N TYR A 22 6.64 4.68 -5.57
CA TYR A 22 6.11 3.98 -4.39
C TYR A 22 7.17 3.16 -3.66
N ALA A 23 6.92 2.84 -2.39
CA ALA A 23 7.75 1.97 -1.57
C ALA A 23 7.06 0.62 -1.33
N ASP A 24 7.80 -0.48 -1.55
CA ASP A 24 7.33 -1.83 -1.23
C ASP A 24 7.28 -2.03 0.30
N CYS A 25 6.15 -2.57 0.80
CA CYS A 25 5.94 -2.87 2.22
C CYS A 25 5.83 -4.38 2.52
N LEU A 26 6.11 -5.23 1.54
CA LEU A 26 6.17 -6.67 1.72
C LEU A 26 7.42 -7.08 2.51
N LEU A 27 7.23 -7.91 3.53
CA LEU A 27 8.32 -8.51 4.31
C LEU A 27 8.90 -9.78 3.65
N TYR A 28 8.13 -10.41 2.77
CA TYR A 28 8.51 -11.65 2.09
C TYR A 28 8.27 -11.52 0.60
N ASN A 29 9.17 -12.06 -0.20
CA ASN A 29 9.06 -12.02 -1.65
C ASN A 29 8.10 -13.13 -2.12
N ILE A 30 6.94 -12.72 -2.63
CA ILE A 30 6.02 -13.60 -3.35
C ILE A 30 6.19 -13.26 -4.83
N ASN A 31 6.20 -14.28 -5.69
CA ASN A 31 6.35 -14.11 -7.15
C ASN A 31 5.10 -13.45 -7.78
N THR A 32 4.83 -12.21 -7.44
CA THR A 32 3.86 -11.34 -8.10
C THR A 32 4.56 -10.10 -8.64
N SER A 33 3.99 -9.50 -9.68
CA SER A 33 4.53 -8.28 -10.28
C SER A 33 3.43 -7.25 -10.40
N ILE A 34 3.60 -6.12 -9.72
CA ILE A 34 2.75 -4.95 -9.94
C ILE A 34 3.08 -4.40 -11.33
N THR A 35 2.05 -4.23 -12.15
CA THR A 35 2.18 -3.67 -13.50
C THR A 35 1.71 -2.22 -13.57
N ASN A 36 0.78 -1.82 -12.68
CA ASN A 36 0.33 -0.44 -12.56
C ASN A 36 -0.17 -0.19 -11.14
N VAL A 37 0.25 0.91 -10.52
CA VAL A 37 -0.34 1.40 -9.28
C VAL A 37 -0.24 2.92 -9.24
N THR A 38 -1.38 3.61 -9.31
CA THR A 38 -1.43 5.07 -9.40
C THR A 38 -2.67 5.62 -8.74
N PHE A 39 -2.61 6.89 -8.34
CA PHE A 39 -3.78 7.63 -7.87
C PHE A 39 -3.77 9.09 -8.34
N THR A 40 -4.95 9.70 -8.41
CA THR A 40 -5.11 11.12 -8.73
C THR A 40 -6.38 11.69 -8.11
N PRO A 41 -6.40 12.96 -7.68
CA PRO A 41 -5.29 13.92 -7.64
C PRO A 41 -4.28 13.66 -6.51
N ASP A 42 -3.01 14.02 -6.75
CA ASP A 42 -1.94 14.15 -5.75
C ASP A 42 -1.42 15.61 -5.77
N PRO A 43 -1.52 16.39 -4.67
CA PRO A 43 -2.13 16.02 -3.40
C PRO A 43 -3.67 15.89 -3.52
N PRO A 44 -4.32 15.16 -2.58
CA PRO A 44 -5.77 15.07 -2.50
C PRO A 44 -6.45 16.44 -2.53
N SER A 45 -7.58 16.53 -3.23
CA SER A 45 -8.28 17.80 -3.40
C SER A 45 -8.72 18.38 -2.06
N PRO A 46 -8.43 19.67 -1.76
CA PRO A 46 -8.91 20.35 -0.55
C PRO A 46 -10.45 20.48 -0.51
N LEU A 47 -11.14 20.15 -1.60
CA LEU A 47 -12.61 20.13 -1.67
C LEU A 47 -13.20 18.76 -1.30
N GLY A 48 -12.37 17.79 -0.88
CA GLY A 48 -12.83 16.45 -0.49
C GLY A 48 -13.32 15.62 -1.68
N LEU A 49 -12.77 15.85 -2.87
CA LEU A 49 -13.10 15.03 -4.04
C LEU A 49 -12.50 13.62 -3.87
N PRO A 50 -13.21 12.56 -4.31
CA PRO A 50 -12.66 11.21 -4.28
C PRO A 50 -11.37 11.10 -5.08
N LEU A 51 -10.48 10.24 -4.60
CA LEU A 51 -9.29 9.80 -5.31
C LEU A 51 -9.68 8.74 -6.32
N LEU A 52 -9.11 8.83 -7.51
CA LEU A 52 -9.20 7.84 -8.58
C LEU A 52 -7.98 6.94 -8.49
N PHE A 53 -8.19 5.65 -8.28
CA PHE A 53 -7.14 4.66 -8.13
C PHE A 53 -7.12 3.67 -9.30
N ASN A 54 -5.91 3.35 -9.76
CA ASN A 54 -5.67 2.24 -10.66
C ASN A 54 -4.69 1.27 -10.01
N TYR A 55 -5.02 -0.02 -10.05
CA TYR A 55 -4.19 -1.09 -9.50
C TYR A 55 -4.23 -2.29 -10.45
N SER A 56 -3.05 -2.73 -10.89
CA SER A 56 -2.88 -3.87 -11.76
C SER A 56 -1.69 -4.71 -11.28
N ILE A 57 -1.90 -6.02 -11.18
CA ILE A 57 -0.91 -6.99 -10.72
C ILE A 57 -1.08 -8.30 -11.48
N SER A 58 0.03 -8.99 -11.72
CA SER A 58 0.08 -10.32 -12.32
C SER A 58 0.84 -11.32 -11.45
N GLY A 59 0.66 -12.61 -11.72
CA GLY A 59 1.31 -13.69 -11.00
C GLY A 59 0.64 -14.09 -9.68
N ILE A 60 -0.62 -13.66 -9.46
CA ILE A 60 -1.41 -14.12 -8.31
C ILE A 60 -1.55 -15.64 -8.38
N SER A 61 -1.37 -16.33 -7.25
CA SER A 61 -1.56 -17.79 -7.22
C SER A 61 -3.03 -18.13 -7.49
N PRO A 62 -3.33 -19.05 -8.43
CA PRO A 62 -4.72 -19.45 -8.72
C PRO A 62 -5.38 -20.23 -7.58
N THR A 63 -4.64 -20.52 -6.50
CA THR A 63 -5.16 -21.20 -5.31
C THR A 63 -5.70 -20.25 -4.24
N THR A 64 -5.68 -18.93 -4.48
CA THR A 64 -6.23 -17.97 -3.53
C THR A 64 -7.76 -18.03 -3.54
N THR A 65 -8.35 -18.16 -2.36
CA THR A 65 -9.78 -18.41 -2.21
C THR A 65 -10.53 -17.24 -1.58
N SER A 66 -9.84 -16.41 -0.79
CA SER A 66 -10.45 -15.27 -0.09
C SER A 66 -9.46 -14.11 -0.11
N THR A 67 -9.37 -13.49 -1.28
CA THR A 67 -8.45 -12.38 -1.54
C THR A 67 -9.18 -11.05 -1.47
N SER A 68 -8.60 -10.07 -0.79
CA SER A 68 -9.09 -8.70 -0.70
C SER A 68 -7.97 -7.72 -1.01
N LEU A 69 -8.30 -6.65 -1.73
CA LEU A 69 -7.46 -5.49 -1.87
C LEU A 69 -7.89 -4.44 -0.84
N PHE A 70 -6.95 -4.00 -0.03
CA PHE A 70 -7.10 -2.92 0.91
C PHE A 70 -6.47 -1.65 0.34
N VAL A 71 -7.23 -0.56 0.40
CA VAL A 71 -6.74 0.81 0.18
C VAL A 71 -6.85 1.54 1.51
N GLU A 72 -5.72 1.70 2.19
CA GLU A 72 -5.67 2.19 3.56
C GLU A 72 -4.99 3.55 3.64
N PHE A 73 -5.49 4.40 4.53
CA PHE A 73 -5.02 5.77 4.72
C PHE A 73 -4.46 5.96 6.11
N PHE A 74 -3.26 6.53 6.19
CA PHE A 74 -2.53 6.79 7.42
C PHE A 74 -2.18 8.27 7.51
N THR A 75 -2.26 8.82 8.72
CA THR A 75 -1.61 10.10 9.02
C THR A 75 -0.10 9.87 9.18
N GLU A 76 0.68 10.94 9.04
CA GLU A 76 2.11 10.90 9.32
C GLU A 76 2.40 10.27 10.71
N ASN A 77 3.34 9.32 10.76
CA ASN A 77 3.76 8.61 11.96
C ASN A 77 2.69 7.73 12.66
N SER A 78 1.55 7.45 12.02
CA SER A 78 0.57 6.49 12.56
C SER A 78 0.88 5.06 12.13
N ASN A 79 0.75 4.12 13.06
CA ASN A 79 0.83 2.68 12.79
C ASN A 79 -0.55 2.05 12.54
N SER A 80 -1.62 2.84 12.63
CA SER A 80 -3.00 2.40 12.37
C SER A 80 -3.61 3.24 11.26
N PRO A 81 -4.32 2.64 10.30
CA PRO A 81 -5.06 3.41 9.33
C PRO A 81 -6.21 4.14 10.03
N PHE A 82 -6.51 5.35 9.59
CA PHE A 82 -7.70 6.09 10.02
C PHE A 82 -8.92 5.77 9.14
N ASP A 83 -8.69 5.27 7.93
CA ASP A 83 -9.72 4.78 7.02
C ASP A 83 -9.16 3.66 6.13
N ALA A 84 -10.03 2.75 5.71
CA ALA A 84 -9.68 1.62 4.87
C ALA A 84 -10.85 1.23 3.96
N HIS A 85 -10.57 1.05 2.68
CA HIS A 85 -11.53 0.57 1.69
C HIS A 85 -11.14 -0.84 1.29
N ILE A 86 -12.11 -1.75 1.37
CA ILE A 86 -11.90 -3.17 1.12
C ILE A 86 -12.62 -3.55 -0.16
N ILE A 87 -11.87 -4.05 -1.13
CA ILE A 87 -12.37 -4.51 -2.42
C ILE A 87 -12.18 -6.02 -2.47
N GLN A 88 -13.29 -6.75 -2.56
CA GLN A 88 -13.26 -8.20 -2.71
C GLN A 88 -12.72 -8.58 -4.09
N VAL A 89 -11.70 -9.42 -4.12
CA VAL A 89 -11.07 -9.91 -5.35
C VAL A 89 -11.64 -11.28 -5.68
N PRO A 90 -12.04 -11.54 -6.95
CA PRO A 90 -12.52 -12.86 -7.35
C PRO A 90 -11.47 -13.95 -7.07
N SER A 91 -11.92 -15.11 -6.58
CA SER A 91 -11.05 -16.27 -6.39
C SER A 91 -10.50 -16.80 -7.72
N ASN A 92 -9.39 -17.53 -7.68
CA ASN A 92 -8.78 -18.20 -8.84
C ASN A 92 -8.36 -17.29 -10.00
N VAL A 93 -8.11 -16.01 -9.75
CA VAL A 93 -7.53 -15.10 -10.74
C VAL A 93 -6.01 -15.13 -10.65
N THR A 94 -5.33 -15.05 -11.79
CA THR A 94 -3.86 -14.95 -11.87
C THR A 94 -3.40 -13.52 -12.12
N GLU A 95 -4.33 -12.66 -12.52
CA GLU A 95 -4.14 -11.25 -12.78
C GLU A 95 -5.33 -10.48 -12.24
N LEU A 96 -5.07 -9.29 -11.72
CA LEU A 96 -6.10 -8.36 -11.26
C LEU A 96 -5.84 -7.02 -11.93
N ASN A 97 -6.87 -6.44 -12.52
CA ASN A 97 -6.82 -5.12 -13.12
C ASN A 97 -8.06 -4.33 -12.68
N LEU A 98 -7.85 -3.36 -11.80
CA LEU A 98 -8.86 -2.46 -11.29
C LEU A 98 -8.53 -1.06 -11.77
N THR A 99 -9.43 -0.48 -12.55
CA THR A 99 -9.30 0.87 -13.09
C THR A 99 -10.41 1.75 -12.59
N ASP A 100 -10.13 3.04 -12.47
CA ASP A 100 -11.10 4.08 -12.12
C ASP A 100 -11.85 3.80 -10.80
N LEU A 101 -11.14 3.26 -9.80
CA LEU A 101 -11.70 3.04 -8.47
C LEU A 101 -11.80 4.37 -7.73
N TYR A 102 -13.02 4.79 -7.42
CA TYR A 102 -13.26 6.01 -6.64
C TYR A 102 -13.28 5.70 -5.16
N VAL A 103 -12.37 6.31 -4.41
CA VAL A 103 -12.27 6.15 -2.97
C VAL A 103 -12.19 7.52 -2.31
N SER A 104 -13.11 7.79 -1.40
CA SER A 104 -13.15 9.03 -0.65
C SER A 104 -12.05 9.04 0.41
N MET A 105 -11.19 10.06 0.42
CA MET A 105 -10.24 10.27 1.50
C MET A 105 -10.88 11.14 2.58
N PRO A 106 -11.08 10.65 3.82
CA PRO A 106 -11.84 11.38 4.82
C PRO A 106 -11.09 12.56 5.47
N ILE A 107 -9.78 12.69 5.26
CA ILE A 107 -8.96 13.74 5.88
C ILE A 107 -8.23 14.55 4.81
N LEU A 108 -8.39 15.88 4.88
CA LEU A 108 -7.60 16.83 4.12
C LEU A 108 -6.30 17.12 4.86
N THR A 109 -5.23 16.43 4.50
CA THR A 109 -3.90 16.61 5.08
C THR A 109 -2.85 16.70 3.98
N ASN A 110 -1.84 17.52 4.21
CA ASN A 110 -0.66 17.62 3.33
C ASN A 110 0.44 16.62 3.73
N SER A 111 0.21 15.84 4.79
CA SER A 111 1.08 14.72 5.19
C SER A 111 0.24 13.47 5.38
N TYR A 112 0.46 12.45 4.55
CA TYR A 112 -0.26 11.17 4.58
C TYR A 112 0.61 10.02 4.04
N LEU A 113 0.15 8.80 4.31
CA LEU A 113 0.61 7.60 3.63
C LEU A 113 -0.62 6.82 3.13
N ILE A 114 -0.62 6.45 1.86
CA ILE A 114 -1.63 5.57 1.27
C ILE A 114 -1.00 4.19 1.07
N MET A 115 -1.67 3.13 1.49
CA MET A 115 -1.21 1.76 1.29
C MET A 115 -2.18 0.97 0.40
N PHE A 116 -1.62 0.25 -0.57
CA PHE A 116 -2.30 -0.80 -1.32
C PHE A 116 -1.80 -2.14 -0.81
N ALA A 117 -2.68 -2.95 -0.24
CA ALA A 117 -2.34 -4.28 0.22
C ALA A 117 -3.29 -5.33 -0.35
N LEU A 118 -2.75 -6.24 -1.15
CA LEU A 118 -3.46 -7.42 -1.60
C LEU A 118 -3.20 -8.54 -0.61
N VAL A 119 -4.24 -9.03 0.05
CA VAL A 119 -4.15 -10.02 1.13
C VAL A 119 -5.07 -11.19 0.81
N ASP A 120 -4.59 -12.41 1.04
CA ASP A 120 -5.46 -13.59 1.09
C ASP A 120 -5.43 -14.19 2.50
N ASP A 121 -6.61 -14.55 3.02
CA ASP A 121 -6.77 -15.01 4.40
C ASP A 121 -5.94 -16.26 4.73
N SER A 122 -5.57 -17.08 3.73
CA SER A 122 -4.85 -18.33 3.93
C SER A 122 -3.32 -18.18 3.92
N ILE A 123 -2.79 -17.15 3.25
CA ILE A 123 -1.35 -16.95 3.04
C ILE A 123 -0.82 -15.59 3.52
N GLY A 124 -1.72 -14.64 3.82
CA GLY A 124 -1.37 -13.28 4.22
C GLY A 124 -1.17 -12.33 3.03
N TYR A 125 -0.27 -11.36 3.19
CA TYR A 125 0.01 -10.35 2.16
C TYR A 125 0.60 -11.00 0.91
N ILE A 126 -0.12 -10.89 -0.21
CA ILE A 126 0.33 -11.24 -1.56
C ILE A 126 1.18 -10.10 -2.13
N ASN A 127 0.72 -8.87 -1.95
CA ASN A 127 1.41 -7.65 -2.37
C ASN A 127 1.13 -6.49 -1.41
N CYS A 128 2.08 -5.56 -1.30
CA CYS A 128 1.98 -4.39 -0.44
C CYS A 128 2.85 -3.26 -1.00
N VAL A 129 2.24 -2.11 -1.29
CA VAL A 129 2.95 -0.88 -1.64
C VAL A 129 2.39 0.33 -0.91
N THR A 130 3.24 1.33 -0.71
CA THR A 130 2.89 2.57 -0.02
C THR A 130 3.31 3.81 -0.82
N PHE A 131 2.49 4.85 -0.71
CA PHE A 131 2.73 6.18 -1.26
C PHE A 131 2.83 7.18 -0.11
N PRO A 132 4.04 7.42 0.41
CA PRO A 132 4.28 8.45 1.42
C PRO A 132 4.29 9.82 0.75
N HIS A 133 3.42 10.72 1.22
CA HIS A 133 3.50 12.15 0.92
C HIS A 133 3.67 12.87 2.25
N PHE A 134 4.89 13.25 2.60
CA PHE A 134 5.16 13.97 3.85
C PHE A 134 5.57 15.39 3.51
N SER A 135 4.76 16.37 3.93
CA SER A 135 5.15 17.76 3.78
C SER A 135 6.43 18.01 4.58
N SER A 136 7.47 18.50 3.92
CA SER A 136 8.67 18.95 4.62
C SER A 136 8.27 20.13 5.50
N SER A 137 8.19 19.93 6.81
CA SER A 137 8.14 21.08 7.73
C SER A 137 9.38 21.94 7.46
N PRO A 138 9.25 23.25 7.22
CA PRO A 138 10.42 24.11 7.18
C PRO A 138 11.07 24.02 8.55
N SER A 139 12.32 23.55 8.59
CA SER A 139 13.16 23.61 9.78
C SER A 139 13.17 25.05 10.29
N ASN A 140 12.62 25.26 11.50
CA ASN A 140 12.70 26.54 12.22
C ASN A 140 14.15 27.00 12.42
#